data_AF-Q9UJX2-F1
#
_entry.id   AF-Q9UJX2-F1
#
_cell.length_a   1.000
_cell.length_b   1.000
_cell.length_c   1.000
_cell.angle_alpha   90.00
_cell.angle_beta   90.00
_cell.angle_gamma   90.00
#
_symmetry.space_group_name_H-M   'P 1'
#
loop_
_entity.id
_entity.type
_entity.pdbx_description
1 polymer ?
#
loop_
_entity_poly.entity_id
_entity_poly.type
_entity_poly.pdbx_seq_one_letter_code
_entity_poly.pdbx_strand_id
1 'polypeptide(L)'
;MAASTSMVPVAVTAAVAPVLSINSDFSDLREIKKQLLLIAGLTRERGLLHSSKWSAELAFSLPALPLAELQPPPPITEEDAQDMDAYTLAKAYFDVKEYDRAAHFLHGCNSKKAYFLYMYSRYLSGEKKKDDETVDSLGPLEKGQVKNEALRELRVELSKKHQARELDGFGLYLYGVVLRKLDLVKEAIDVFVEATHVLPLHWGAWLELCNLITDKEMLKFLSLPDTWMKEFFLAHIYTELQLIEEALQKYQNLIDVGFSKSSYIVSQIAVAYHNIRDIDKALSIFNELRKQDPYRIENMDTFSNLLYVRSMKSELSYLAHNLCEIDKYRVETCCVIGNYYSLRSQHEKAALYFQRALKLNPRYLGAWTLMGHEYMEMKNTSAAIQAYRHAIEVNKRDYRAWYGLGQTYEILKMPFYCLYYYRRAHQLRPNDSRMLVALGECYEKLNQLVEAKKCYWRAYAVGDVEKMALVKLAKLHEQLTESEQAAQCYIKYIQDIYSCGEIVEHLEESTAFRYLAQYYFKCKLWDEASTCAQKCCAFNDTREEGKALLRQILQLRNQGETPTTEVPAPFFLPASLSANNTPTRRVSPLNLSSVTP
;
A
#
# COMPACT_ATOMS: atom_id res chain seq x y z
N MET A 1 -41.40 -38.37 -19.56
CA MET A 1 -40.11 -39.05 -19.85
C MET A 1 -38.95 -38.17 -19.41
N ALA A 2 -38.84 -37.88 -18.11
CA ALA A 2 -37.75 -37.09 -17.56
C ALA A 2 -36.67 -38.06 -17.05
N ALA A 3 -35.74 -38.44 -17.93
CA ALA A 3 -34.60 -39.27 -17.55
C ALA A 3 -33.60 -38.39 -16.80
N SER A 4 -33.53 -38.58 -15.48
CA SER A 4 -32.46 -38.06 -14.63
C SER A 4 -31.14 -38.70 -15.03
N THR A 5 -30.30 -37.97 -15.76
CA THR A 5 -28.93 -38.35 -16.07
C THR A 5 -28.09 -38.23 -14.80
N SER A 6 -27.81 -39.37 -14.17
CA SER A 6 -26.83 -39.47 -13.08
C SER A 6 -25.44 -39.16 -13.64
N MET A 7 -24.86 -38.04 -13.21
CA MET A 7 -23.46 -37.72 -13.47
C MET A 7 -22.58 -38.68 -12.67
N VAL A 8 -21.98 -39.66 -13.35
CA VAL A 8 -20.92 -40.51 -12.80
C VAL A 8 -19.63 -39.68 -12.73
N PRO A 9 -18.92 -39.65 -11.58
CA PRO A 9 -17.68 -38.89 -11.45
C PRO A 9 -16.60 -39.56 -12.31
N VAL A 10 -16.08 -38.81 -13.29
CA VAL A 10 -15.05 -39.27 -14.21
C VAL A 10 -13.70 -39.27 -13.49
N ALA A 11 -13.07 -40.45 -13.41
CA ALA A 11 -11.74 -40.64 -12.87
C ALA A 11 -10.71 -39.84 -13.66
N VAL A 12 -10.10 -38.83 -13.04
CA VAL A 12 -8.98 -38.07 -13.62
C VAL A 12 -7.72 -38.93 -13.50
N THR A 13 -7.41 -39.69 -14.54
CA THR A 13 -6.13 -40.39 -14.71
C THR A 13 -5.11 -39.45 -15.37
N ALA A 14 -4.57 -38.50 -14.61
CA ALA A 14 -3.37 -37.78 -15.03
C ALA A 14 -2.22 -38.26 -14.16
N ALA A 15 -1.13 -38.71 -14.78
CA ALA A 15 0.14 -38.99 -14.12
C ALA A 15 0.71 -37.66 -13.59
N VAL A 16 0.18 -37.22 -12.46
CA VAL A 16 0.63 -36.04 -11.71
C VAL A 16 1.79 -36.50 -10.85
N ALA A 17 2.88 -35.71 -10.84
CA ALA A 17 3.95 -35.79 -9.84
C ALA A 17 3.34 -36.08 -8.46
N PRO A 18 3.98 -36.90 -7.60
CA PRO A 18 3.31 -37.56 -6.49
C PRO A 18 2.43 -36.53 -5.77
N VAL A 19 1.11 -36.71 -5.89
CA VAL A 19 0.15 -35.87 -5.21
C VAL A 19 0.36 -36.20 -3.75
N LEU A 20 1.31 -35.52 -3.12
CA LEU A 20 1.37 -35.39 -1.67
C LEU A 20 -0.04 -34.97 -1.33
N SER A 21 -0.72 -35.74 -0.48
CA SER A 21 -2.03 -35.35 0.01
C SER A 21 -1.83 -34.00 0.68
N ILE A 22 -2.14 -32.92 -0.04
CA ILE A 22 -2.04 -31.57 0.49
C ILE A 22 -3.24 -31.46 1.41
N ASN A 23 -3.08 -31.95 2.64
CA ASN A 23 -4.11 -31.81 3.64
C ASN A 23 -4.36 -30.31 3.85
N SER A 24 -5.62 -29.96 4.07
CA SER A 24 -6.05 -28.61 4.43
C SER A 24 -5.35 -28.12 5.70
N ASP A 25 -4.96 -29.05 6.56
CA ASP A 25 -4.53 -28.77 7.92
C ASP A 25 -3.01 -28.61 8.01
N PHE A 26 -2.60 -27.61 8.79
CA PHE A 26 -1.22 -27.42 9.22
C PHE A 26 -0.74 -28.48 10.24
N SER A 27 -1.37 -29.65 10.28
CA SER A 27 -1.13 -30.67 11.29
C SER A 27 0.28 -31.26 11.24
N ASP A 28 0.91 -31.28 10.05
CA ASP A 28 2.28 -31.76 9.88
C ASP A 28 3.19 -30.74 9.17
N LEU A 29 3.86 -29.90 9.98
CA LEU A 29 4.88 -28.97 9.50
C LEU A 29 6.05 -29.68 8.80
N ARG A 30 6.35 -30.94 9.14
CA ARG A 30 7.42 -31.70 8.49
C ARG A 30 7.03 -32.05 7.07
N GLU A 31 5.78 -32.44 6.86
CA GLU A 31 5.26 -32.69 5.52
C GLU A 31 5.21 -31.42 4.67
N ILE A 32 4.80 -30.29 5.25
CA ILE A 32 4.85 -28.99 4.57
C ILE A 32 6.29 -28.63 4.16
N LYS A 33 7.28 -28.90 5.02
CA LYS A 33 8.69 -28.67 4.68
C LYS A 33 9.14 -29.55 3.51
N LYS A 34 8.75 -30.83 3.46
CA LYS A 34 9.05 -31.70 2.31
C LYS A 34 8.45 -31.15 1.03
N GLN A 35 7.17 -30.74 1.07
CA GLN A 35 6.47 -30.10 -0.05
C GLN A 35 7.20 -28.84 -0.54
N LEU A 36 7.66 -27.99 0.39
CA LEU A 36 8.38 -26.75 0.07
C LEU A 36 9.75 -27.01 -0.56
N LEU A 37 10.51 -27.99 -0.05
CA LEU A 37 11.81 -28.38 -0.64
C LEU A 37 11.63 -29.01 -2.03
N LEU A 38 10.61 -29.85 -2.21
CA LEU A 38 10.27 -30.44 -3.49
C LEU A 38 9.94 -29.36 -4.53
N ILE A 39 9.01 -28.44 -4.21
CA ILE A 39 8.61 -27.39 -5.16
C ILE A 39 9.76 -26.39 -5.41
N ALA A 40 10.62 -26.12 -4.42
CA ALA A 40 11.81 -25.29 -4.62
C ALA A 40 12.78 -25.92 -5.63
N GLY A 41 12.93 -27.26 -5.61
CA GLY A 41 13.68 -28.01 -6.61
C GLY A 41 13.06 -27.94 -8.01
N LEU A 42 11.77 -28.25 -8.11
CA LEU A 42 11.04 -28.28 -9.39
C LEU A 42 10.97 -26.91 -10.09
N THR A 43 10.83 -25.83 -9.31
CA THR A 43 10.85 -24.44 -9.83
C THR A 43 12.25 -24.03 -10.26
N ARG A 44 13.31 -24.43 -9.54
CA ARG A 44 14.71 -24.17 -9.90
C ARG A 44 15.09 -24.82 -11.23
N GLU A 45 14.73 -26.08 -11.43
CA GLU A 45 14.92 -26.81 -12.70
C GLU A 45 14.29 -26.06 -13.87
N ARG A 46 13.13 -25.45 -13.65
CA ARG A 46 12.38 -24.68 -14.66
C ARG A 46 12.84 -23.22 -14.81
N GLY A 47 13.82 -22.76 -14.04
CA GLY A 47 14.30 -21.37 -14.07
C GLY A 47 13.39 -20.35 -13.38
N LEU A 48 12.39 -20.81 -12.61
CA LEU A 48 11.50 -19.94 -11.83
C LEU A 48 12.16 -19.53 -10.50
N LEU A 49 13.20 -18.69 -10.61
CA LEU A 49 14.09 -18.34 -9.51
C LEU A 49 13.38 -17.67 -8.32
N HIS A 50 12.42 -16.76 -8.58
CA HIS A 50 11.69 -16.07 -7.50
C HIS A 50 10.78 -17.00 -6.71
N SER A 51 10.10 -17.93 -7.39
CA SER A 51 9.29 -18.95 -6.70
C SER A 51 10.16 -19.92 -5.92
N SER A 52 11.30 -20.33 -6.50
CA SER A 52 12.28 -21.18 -5.80
C SER A 52 12.83 -20.49 -4.55
N LYS A 53 13.18 -19.20 -4.65
CA LYS A 53 13.61 -18.36 -3.52
C LYS A 53 12.55 -18.32 -2.42
N TRP A 54 11.30 -18.01 -2.77
CA TRP A 54 10.22 -17.92 -1.79
C TRP A 54 9.98 -19.24 -1.06
N SER A 55 9.90 -20.36 -1.79
CA SER A 55 9.76 -21.70 -1.20
C SER A 55 10.97 -22.07 -0.34
N ALA A 56 12.17 -21.68 -0.82
CA ALA A 56 13.45 -21.62 -0.13
C ALA A 56 13.35 -21.08 1.30
N GLU A 57 13.01 -19.79 1.37
CA GLU A 57 12.90 -19.00 2.60
C GLU A 57 11.84 -19.59 3.55
N LEU A 58 10.70 -20.01 3.00
CA LEU A 58 9.65 -20.59 3.82
C LEU A 58 10.06 -21.95 4.40
N ALA A 59 10.72 -22.82 3.62
CA ALA A 59 11.24 -24.10 4.11
C ALA A 59 12.32 -23.90 5.19
N PHE A 60 13.13 -22.86 5.07
CA PHE A 60 14.16 -22.50 6.05
C PHE A 60 13.55 -22.06 7.39
N SER A 61 12.39 -21.41 7.37
CA SER A 61 11.70 -20.99 8.61
C SER A 61 11.22 -22.15 9.48
N LEU A 62 11.05 -23.35 8.88
CA LEU A 62 10.58 -24.56 9.55
C LEU A 62 11.75 -25.40 10.13
N PRO A 63 11.51 -26.23 11.17
CA PRO A 63 12.53 -27.11 11.77
C PRO A 63 13.22 -28.02 10.73
N ALA A 64 14.48 -28.38 10.95
CA ALA A 64 15.22 -29.25 10.04
C ALA A 64 14.61 -30.67 10.00
N LEU A 65 14.55 -31.27 8.81
CA LEU A 65 14.10 -32.65 8.65
C LEU A 65 15.26 -33.61 8.97
N PRO A 66 15.00 -34.73 9.66
CA PRO A 66 16.00 -35.78 9.80
C PRO A 66 16.29 -36.42 8.43
N LEU A 67 17.51 -36.96 8.26
CA LEU A 67 17.95 -37.56 7.00
C LEU A 67 16.99 -38.63 6.47
N ALA A 68 16.40 -39.44 7.35
CA ALA A 68 15.44 -40.49 7.00
C ALA A 68 14.13 -39.96 6.40
N GLU A 69 13.78 -38.70 6.65
CA GLU A 69 12.57 -38.05 6.13
C GLU A 69 12.84 -37.20 4.88
N LEU A 70 14.09 -37.05 4.45
CA LEU A 70 14.40 -36.36 3.21
C LEU A 70 13.90 -37.18 2.02
N GLN A 71 12.98 -36.60 1.25
CA GLN A 71 12.45 -37.25 0.06
C GLN A 71 13.54 -37.38 -1.00
N PRO A 72 13.69 -38.56 -1.64
CA PRO A 72 14.55 -38.68 -2.80
C PRO A 72 14.03 -37.76 -3.93
N PRO A 73 14.92 -37.34 -4.85
CA PRO A 73 14.47 -36.60 -6.03
C PRO A 73 13.39 -37.38 -6.77
N PRO A 74 12.43 -36.69 -7.40
CA PRO A 74 11.35 -37.35 -8.13
C PRO A 74 11.92 -38.29 -9.20
N PRO A 75 11.28 -39.46 -9.43
CA PRO A 75 11.76 -40.40 -10.43
C PRO A 75 11.77 -39.75 -11.82
N ILE A 76 12.87 -39.95 -12.55
CA ILE A 76 13.05 -39.47 -13.92
C ILE A 76 12.13 -40.29 -14.83
N THR A 77 11.31 -39.62 -15.64
CA THR A 77 10.46 -40.28 -16.63
C THR A 77 11.25 -40.72 -17.85
N GLU A 78 10.72 -41.64 -18.67
CA GLU A 78 11.37 -42.03 -19.93
C GLU A 78 11.55 -40.85 -20.89
N GLU A 79 10.57 -39.95 -20.95
CA GLU A 79 10.65 -38.70 -21.72
C GLU A 79 11.76 -37.79 -21.19
N ASP A 80 11.86 -37.64 -19.86
CA ASP A 80 12.95 -36.88 -19.25
C ASP A 80 14.30 -37.49 -19.61
N ALA A 81 14.43 -38.82 -19.54
CA ALA A 81 15.65 -39.55 -19.87
C ALA A 81 16.09 -39.31 -21.33
N GLN A 82 15.15 -39.34 -22.28
CA GLN A 82 15.40 -39.08 -23.70
C GLN A 82 15.86 -37.63 -23.95
N ASP A 83 15.26 -36.66 -23.25
CA ASP A 83 15.56 -35.25 -23.44
C ASP A 83 16.66 -34.72 -22.50
N MET A 84 17.29 -35.56 -21.65
CA MET A 84 18.22 -35.10 -20.62
C MET A 84 19.39 -34.29 -21.16
N ASP A 85 19.99 -34.73 -22.27
CA ASP A 85 21.16 -34.07 -22.85
C ASP A 85 20.78 -32.69 -23.41
N ALA A 86 19.70 -32.64 -24.18
CA ALA A 86 19.15 -31.40 -24.75
C ALA A 86 18.72 -30.42 -23.63
N TYR A 87 18.03 -30.93 -22.62
CA TYR A 87 17.60 -30.16 -21.46
C TYR A 87 18.79 -29.59 -20.67
N THR A 88 19.80 -30.40 -20.38
CA THR A 88 20.97 -29.97 -19.61
C THR A 88 21.74 -28.88 -20.36
N LEU A 89 21.96 -29.06 -21.67
CA LEU A 89 22.60 -28.06 -22.52
C LEU A 89 21.78 -26.76 -22.57
N ALA A 90 20.48 -26.86 -22.81
CA ALA A 90 19.60 -25.71 -22.89
C ALA A 90 19.44 -24.99 -21.55
N LYS A 91 19.45 -25.71 -20.43
CA LYS A 91 19.43 -25.13 -19.09
C LYS A 91 20.69 -24.34 -18.80
N ALA A 92 21.86 -24.82 -19.24
CA ALA A 92 23.10 -24.04 -19.17
C ALA A 92 23.02 -22.76 -20.00
N TYR A 93 22.52 -22.81 -21.24
CA TYR A 93 22.28 -21.61 -22.04
C TYR A 93 21.28 -20.65 -21.40
N PHE A 94 20.20 -21.20 -20.83
CA PHE A 94 19.17 -20.42 -20.13
C PHE A 94 19.75 -19.66 -18.93
N ASP A 95 20.58 -20.33 -18.11
CA ASP A 95 21.17 -19.74 -16.92
C ASP A 95 22.20 -18.64 -17.27
N VAL A 96 22.85 -18.74 -18.44
CA VAL A 96 23.72 -17.70 -19.03
C VAL A 96 22.90 -16.61 -19.77
N LYS A 97 21.56 -16.69 -19.77
CA LYS A 97 20.62 -15.76 -20.43
C LYS A 97 20.69 -15.76 -21.96
N GLU A 98 21.14 -16.87 -22.55
CA GLU A 98 21.12 -17.14 -24.00
C GLU A 98 19.81 -17.86 -24.40
N TYR A 99 18.69 -17.16 -24.21
CA TYR A 99 17.35 -17.78 -24.30
C TYR A 99 17.01 -18.33 -25.69
N ASP A 100 17.40 -17.65 -26.77
CA ASP A 100 17.14 -18.14 -28.14
C ASP A 100 17.86 -19.48 -28.41
N ARG A 101 19.07 -19.66 -27.87
CA ARG A 101 19.80 -20.93 -27.99
C ARG A 101 19.16 -22.03 -27.16
N ALA A 102 18.75 -21.71 -25.93
CA ALA A 102 18.00 -22.65 -25.10
C ALA A 102 16.72 -23.12 -25.82
N ALA A 103 15.96 -22.20 -26.41
CA ALA A 103 14.76 -22.53 -27.17
C ALA A 103 15.07 -23.42 -28.39
N HIS A 104 16.14 -23.13 -29.13
CA HIS A 104 16.53 -23.90 -30.30
C HIS A 104 16.80 -25.38 -29.99
N PHE A 105 17.57 -25.67 -28.93
CA PHE A 105 17.93 -27.04 -28.55
C PHE A 105 16.80 -27.81 -27.87
N LEU A 106 15.78 -27.13 -27.34
CA LEU A 106 14.59 -27.77 -26.73
C LEU A 106 13.45 -27.98 -27.74
N HIS A 107 13.63 -27.58 -28.99
CA HIS A 107 12.60 -27.72 -30.00
C HIS A 107 12.32 -29.20 -30.30
N GLY A 108 11.07 -29.62 -30.10
CA GLY A 108 10.64 -31.00 -30.33
C GLY A 108 10.86 -31.98 -29.17
N CYS A 109 11.35 -31.50 -28.01
CA CYS A 109 11.42 -32.31 -26.79
C CYS A 109 10.02 -32.69 -26.29
N ASN A 110 9.90 -33.90 -25.74
CA ASN A 110 8.65 -34.46 -25.21
C ASN A 110 8.50 -34.25 -23.70
N SER A 111 9.61 -34.19 -22.95
CA SER A 111 9.63 -33.98 -21.52
C SER A 111 8.89 -32.71 -21.11
N LYS A 112 8.03 -32.81 -20.10
CA LYS A 112 7.25 -31.67 -19.58
C LYS A 112 8.14 -30.52 -19.08
N LYS A 113 9.27 -30.83 -18.41
CA LYS A 113 10.21 -29.78 -17.95
C LYS A 113 10.97 -29.14 -19.12
N ALA A 114 11.31 -29.92 -20.15
CA ALA A 114 11.96 -29.43 -21.36
C ALA A 114 11.00 -28.52 -22.14
N TYR A 115 9.76 -28.94 -22.32
CA TYR A 115 8.71 -28.14 -22.96
C TYR A 115 8.43 -26.84 -22.20
N PHE A 116 8.35 -26.88 -20.86
CA PHE A 116 8.21 -25.65 -20.08
C PHE A 116 9.38 -24.70 -20.33
N LEU A 117 10.62 -25.18 -20.25
CA LEU A 117 11.81 -24.37 -20.43
C LEU A 117 11.91 -23.83 -21.88
N TYR A 118 11.44 -24.58 -22.87
CA TYR A 118 11.32 -24.15 -24.27
C TYR A 118 10.38 -22.94 -24.39
N MET A 119 9.17 -23.05 -23.85
CA MET A 119 8.19 -21.96 -23.92
C MET A 119 8.64 -20.76 -23.07
N TYR A 120 9.24 -21.02 -21.91
CA TYR A 120 9.70 -19.97 -21.01
C TYR A 120 10.92 -19.22 -21.56
N SER A 121 11.85 -19.92 -22.24
CA SER A 121 12.98 -19.29 -22.92
C SER A 121 12.53 -18.40 -24.08
N ARG A 122 11.57 -18.84 -24.90
CA ARG A 122 10.96 -17.98 -25.93
C ARG A 122 10.29 -16.74 -25.32
N TYR A 123 9.58 -16.90 -24.21
CA TYR A 123 8.98 -15.78 -23.47
C TYR A 123 10.05 -14.79 -22.99
N LEU A 124 11.10 -15.27 -22.31
CA LEU A 124 12.17 -14.42 -21.79
C LEU A 124 13.04 -13.79 -22.90
N SER A 125 13.24 -14.48 -24.02
CA SER A 125 13.86 -13.90 -25.22
C SER A 125 13.06 -12.69 -25.70
N GLY A 126 11.74 -12.84 -25.81
CA GLY A 126 10.85 -11.75 -26.18
C GLY A 126 10.84 -10.60 -25.17
N GLU A 127 10.86 -10.88 -23.86
CA GLU A 127 10.96 -9.82 -22.84
C GLU A 127 12.32 -9.11 -22.91
N LYS A 128 13.42 -9.84 -23.14
CA LYS A 128 14.75 -9.27 -23.31
C LYS A 128 14.80 -8.33 -24.52
N LYS A 129 14.31 -8.78 -25.68
CA LYS A 129 14.25 -7.95 -26.91
C LYS A 129 13.39 -6.71 -26.70
N LYS A 130 12.24 -6.85 -26.03
CA LYS A 130 11.40 -5.71 -25.64
C LYS A 130 12.20 -4.71 -24.80
N ASP A 131 12.95 -5.19 -23.81
CA ASP A 131 13.73 -4.32 -22.94
C ASP A 131 14.88 -3.65 -23.71
N ASP A 132 15.58 -4.36 -24.59
CA ASP A 132 16.63 -3.81 -25.47
C ASP A 132 16.06 -2.71 -26.41
N GLU A 133 14.94 -2.98 -27.09
CA GLU A 133 14.26 -2.01 -27.96
C GLU A 133 13.75 -0.78 -27.19
N THR A 134 13.30 -0.94 -25.93
CA THR A 134 12.93 0.22 -25.09
C THR A 134 14.13 1.09 -24.70
N VAL A 135 15.34 0.53 -24.66
CA VAL A 135 16.56 1.29 -24.43
C VAL A 135 16.90 2.11 -25.68
N ASP A 136 16.79 1.50 -26.86
CA ASP A 136 17.10 2.12 -28.16
C ASP A 136 16.06 3.15 -28.62
N SER A 137 14.79 3.00 -28.23
CA SER A 137 13.68 3.87 -28.62
C SER A 137 13.88 5.33 -28.18
N LEU A 138 13.52 6.28 -29.05
CA LEU A 138 13.70 7.71 -28.82
C LEU A 138 12.43 8.32 -28.20
N GLY A 139 12.58 8.81 -26.98
CA GLY A 139 11.51 9.51 -26.26
C GLY A 139 10.47 8.59 -25.60
N PRO A 140 9.53 9.15 -24.81
CA PRO A 140 8.63 8.38 -23.96
C PRO A 140 7.52 7.64 -24.72
N LEU A 141 7.07 8.20 -25.85
CA LEU A 141 5.94 7.65 -26.60
C LEU A 141 6.31 6.34 -27.29
N GLU A 142 7.47 6.29 -27.95
CA GLU A 142 7.98 5.07 -28.61
C GLU A 142 8.24 3.97 -27.59
N LYS A 143 8.84 4.31 -26.44
CA LYS A 143 9.10 3.37 -25.33
C LYS A 143 7.84 2.69 -24.80
N GLY A 144 6.70 3.39 -24.77
CA GLY A 144 5.43 2.82 -24.32
C GLY A 144 4.78 1.86 -25.32
N GLN A 145 5.19 1.91 -26.60
CA GLN A 145 4.62 1.10 -27.67
C GLN A 145 5.36 -0.23 -27.89
N VAL A 146 6.59 -0.34 -27.40
CA VAL A 146 7.39 -1.57 -27.50
C VAL A 146 6.70 -2.70 -26.73
N LYS A 147 6.40 -3.79 -27.43
CA LYS A 147 5.72 -4.97 -26.89
C LYS A 147 6.50 -6.22 -27.26
N ASN A 148 6.42 -7.23 -26.41
CA ASN A 148 6.98 -8.54 -26.69
C ASN A 148 6.18 -9.21 -27.82
N GLU A 149 6.76 -9.25 -29.02
CA GLU A 149 6.13 -9.80 -30.22
C GLU A 149 5.86 -11.31 -30.12
N ALA A 150 6.71 -12.03 -29.38
CA ALA A 150 6.59 -13.48 -29.19
C ALA A 150 5.31 -13.89 -28.44
N LEU A 151 4.67 -12.97 -27.69
CA LEU A 151 3.46 -13.28 -26.92
C LEU A 151 2.31 -13.81 -27.80
N ARG A 152 2.18 -13.32 -29.04
CA ARG A 152 1.12 -13.76 -29.95
C ARG A 152 1.30 -15.23 -30.36
N GLU A 153 2.51 -15.60 -30.74
CA GLU A 153 2.85 -16.97 -31.11
C GLU A 153 2.75 -17.91 -29.91
N LEU A 154 3.29 -17.49 -28.76
CA LEU A 154 3.23 -18.25 -27.51
C LEU A 154 1.79 -18.51 -27.08
N ARG A 155 0.90 -17.51 -27.20
CA ARG A 155 -0.53 -17.69 -26.92
C ARG A 155 -1.13 -18.76 -27.82
N VAL A 156 -0.85 -18.74 -29.12
CA VAL A 156 -1.43 -19.71 -30.07
C VAL A 156 -0.97 -21.14 -29.76
N GLU A 157 0.31 -21.33 -29.48
CA GLU A 157 0.86 -22.65 -29.16
C GLU A 157 0.38 -23.17 -27.79
N LEU A 158 0.44 -22.34 -26.74
CA LEU A 158 -0.05 -22.72 -25.42
C LEU A 158 -1.57 -22.96 -25.42
N SER A 159 -2.34 -22.16 -26.16
CA SER A 159 -3.78 -22.34 -26.28
C SER A 159 -4.14 -23.69 -26.92
N LYS A 160 -3.41 -24.14 -27.95
CA LYS A 160 -3.62 -25.47 -28.55
C LYS A 160 -3.38 -26.60 -27.55
N LYS A 161 -2.27 -26.53 -26.78
CA LYS A 161 -1.95 -27.52 -25.75
C LYS A 161 -2.91 -27.47 -24.56
N HIS A 162 -3.41 -26.28 -24.20
CA HIS A 162 -4.43 -26.09 -23.18
C HIS A 162 -5.75 -26.75 -23.58
N GLN A 163 -6.22 -26.52 -24.81
CA GLN A 163 -7.43 -27.16 -25.35
C GLN A 163 -7.31 -28.69 -25.40
N ALA A 164 -6.11 -29.20 -25.68
CA ALA A 164 -5.80 -30.63 -25.63
C ALA A 164 -5.64 -31.19 -24.20
N ARG A 165 -5.66 -30.35 -23.15
CA ARG A 165 -5.39 -30.70 -21.75
C ARG A 165 -4.03 -31.35 -21.52
N GLU A 166 -3.03 -30.93 -22.29
CA GLU A 166 -1.66 -31.46 -22.23
C GLU A 166 -0.71 -30.60 -21.38
N LEU A 167 -1.15 -29.42 -20.90
CA LEU A 167 -0.35 -28.54 -20.06
C LEU A 167 -0.30 -29.03 -18.61
N ASP A 168 0.91 -29.10 -18.04
CA ASP A 168 1.09 -29.29 -16.60
C ASP A 168 0.86 -27.97 -15.83
N GLY A 169 0.88 -28.03 -14.49
CA GLY A 169 0.64 -26.84 -13.65
C GLY A 169 1.61 -25.68 -13.92
N PHE A 170 2.84 -25.97 -14.34
CA PHE A 170 3.80 -24.95 -14.74
C PHE A 170 3.46 -24.37 -16.13
N GLY A 171 3.08 -25.22 -17.09
CA GLY A 171 2.60 -24.78 -18.40
C GLY A 171 1.36 -23.88 -18.30
N LEU A 172 0.42 -24.22 -17.43
CA LEU A 172 -0.74 -23.38 -17.12
C LEU A 172 -0.32 -22.04 -16.50
N TYR A 173 0.63 -22.04 -15.55
CA TYR A 173 1.19 -20.80 -15.00
C TYR A 173 1.77 -19.91 -16.09
N LEU A 174 2.62 -20.44 -16.98
CA LEU A 174 3.21 -19.66 -18.07
C LEU A 174 2.14 -19.16 -19.05
N TYR A 175 1.14 -19.98 -19.34
CA TYR A 175 0.02 -19.57 -20.19
C TYR A 175 -0.78 -18.41 -19.56
N GLY A 176 -1.07 -18.48 -18.27
CA GLY A 176 -1.68 -17.39 -17.51
C GLY A 176 -0.83 -16.12 -17.55
N VAL A 177 0.50 -16.24 -17.43
CA VAL A 177 1.42 -15.10 -17.52
C VAL A 177 1.36 -14.44 -18.91
N VAL A 178 1.33 -15.25 -19.98
CA VAL A 178 1.21 -14.76 -21.37
C VAL A 178 -0.14 -14.06 -21.58
N LEU A 179 -1.25 -14.66 -21.15
CA LEU A 179 -2.58 -14.07 -21.24
C LEU A 179 -2.67 -12.73 -20.50
N ARG A 180 -2.13 -12.66 -19.28
CA ARG A 180 -2.05 -11.43 -18.50
C ARG A 180 -1.24 -10.35 -19.21
N LYS A 181 -0.07 -10.71 -19.76
CA LYS A 181 0.79 -9.76 -20.50
C LYS A 181 0.14 -9.25 -21.79
N LEU A 182 -0.81 -10.00 -22.34
CA LEU A 182 -1.68 -9.60 -23.45
C LEU A 182 -2.95 -8.85 -23.01
N ASP A 183 -3.06 -8.47 -21.72
CA ASP A 183 -4.21 -7.78 -21.11
C ASP A 183 -5.54 -8.56 -21.19
N LEU A 184 -5.48 -9.89 -21.37
CA LEU A 184 -6.64 -10.78 -21.39
C LEU A 184 -6.99 -11.25 -19.96
N VAL A 185 -7.40 -10.30 -19.12
CA VAL A 185 -7.54 -10.49 -17.66
C VAL A 185 -8.48 -11.65 -17.29
N LYS A 186 -9.65 -11.76 -17.95
CA LYS A 186 -10.64 -12.80 -17.62
C LYS A 186 -10.09 -14.21 -17.89
N GLU A 187 -9.56 -14.43 -19.10
CA GLU A 187 -8.94 -15.69 -19.49
C GLU A 187 -7.75 -16.02 -18.57
N ALA A 188 -6.95 -15.01 -18.20
CA ALA A 188 -5.82 -15.19 -17.31
C ALA A 188 -6.25 -15.65 -15.90
N ILE A 189 -7.32 -15.08 -15.33
CA ILE A 189 -7.86 -15.50 -14.04
C ILE A 189 -8.28 -16.97 -14.09
N ASP A 190 -9.05 -17.37 -15.10
CA ASP A 190 -9.53 -18.76 -15.24
C ASP A 190 -8.36 -19.74 -15.33
N VAL A 191 -7.35 -19.43 -16.14
CA VAL A 191 -6.14 -20.27 -16.30
C VAL A 191 -5.29 -20.31 -15.03
N PHE A 192 -5.15 -19.20 -14.30
CA PHE A 192 -4.44 -19.22 -13.02
C PHE A 192 -5.18 -20.01 -11.95
N VAL A 193 -6.52 -19.94 -11.91
CA VAL A 193 -7.33 -20.79 -11.04
C VAL A 193 -7.15 -22.26 -11.41
N GLU A 194 -7.14 -22.61 -12.69
CA GLU A 194 -6.83 -23.97 -13.13
C GLU A 194 -5.41 -24.39 -12.70
N ALA A 195 -4.43 -23.51 -12.87
CA ALA A 195 -3.04 -23.76 -12.47
C ALA A 195 -2.90 -24.02 -10.96
N THR A 196 -3.64 -23.29 -10.12
CA THR A 196 -3.60 -23.50 -8.66
C THR A 196 -4.24 -24.82 -8.26
N HIS A 197 -5.25 -25.32 -8.97
CA HIS A 197 -5.80 -26.67 -8.70
C HIS A 197 -4.83 -27.79 -9.11
N VAL A 198 -4.17 -27.64 -10.26
CA VAL A 198 -3.23 -28.66 -10.77
C VAL A 198 -1.94 -28.69 -9.96
N LEU A 199 -1.42 -27.51 -9.56
CA LEU A 199 -0.20 -27.39 -8.77
C LEU A 199 -0.35 -26.34 -7.65
N PRO A 200 -1.03 -26.68 -6.54
CA PRO A 200 -1.27 -25.74 -5.44
C PRO A 200 0.00 -25.23 -4.75
N LEU A 201 1.10 -25.96 -4.83
CA LEU A 201 2.37 -25.60 -4.19
C LEU A 201 3.11 -24.46 -4.91
N HIS A 202 2.75 -24.14 -6.15
CA HIS A 202 3.44 -23.10 -6.91
C HIS A 202 2.94 -21.70 -6.55
N TRP A 203 3.63 -21.05 -5.60
CA TRP A 203 3.30 -19.68 -5.14
C TRP A 203 3.26 -18.63 -6.27
N GLY A 204 4.06 -18.80 -7.32
CA GLY A 204 4.07 -17.88 -8.46
C GLY A 204 2.70 -17.71 -9.11
N ALA A 205 1.95 -18.80 -9.27
CA ALA A 205 0.59 -18.75 -9.83
C ALA A 205 -0.39 -18.01 -8.90
N TRP A 206 -0.29 -18.26 -7.60
CA TRP A 206 -1.10 -17.56 -6.60
C TRP A 206 -0.83 -16.06 -6.58
N LEU A 207 0.43 -15.65 -6.56
CA LEU A 207 0.83 -14.23 -6.57
C LEU A 207 0.33 -13.52 -7.83
N GLU A 208 0.42 -14.19 -8.97
CA GLU A 208 -0.09 -13.70 -10.24
C GLU A 208 -1.61 -13.51 -10.23
N LEU A 209 -2.34 -14.46 -9.62
CA LEU A 209 -3.77 -14.38 -9.41
C LEU A 209 -4.15 -13.23 -8.45
N CYS A 210 -3.38 -13.02 -7.37
CA CYS A 210 -3.58 -11.89 -6.44
C CYS A 210 -3.57 -10.55 -7.19
N ASN A 211 -2.63 -10.37 -8.12
CA ASN A 211 -2.47 -9.15 -8.90
C ASN A 211 -3.67 -8.86 -9.83
N LEU A 212 -4.52 -9.86 -10.12
CA LEU A 212 -5.69 -9.72 -10.99
C LEU A 212 -7.00 -9.49 -10.23
N ILE A 213 -7.04 -9.86 -8.94
CA ILE A 213 -8.25 -9.77 -8.13
C ILE A 213 -8.44 -8.34 -7.61
N THR A 214 -9.52 -7.70 -8.04
CA THR A 214 -9.79 -6.29 -7.69
C THR A 214 -10.67 -6.12 -6.47
N ASP A 215 -11.60 -7.06 -6.20
CA ASP A 215 -12.65 -6.88 -5.20
C ASP A 215 -12.93 -8.16 -4.40
N LYS A 216 -13.43 -7.99 -3.18
CA LYS A 216 -13.79 -9.09 -2.26
C LYS A 216 -14.86 -10.01 -2.87
N GLU A 217 -15.76 -9.47 -3.68
CA GLU A 217 -16.79 -10.27 -4.36
C GLU A 217 -16.19 -11.20 -5.41
N MET A 218 -15.21 -10.72 -6.20
CA MET A 218 -14.51 -11.57 -7.16
C MET A 218 -13.85 -12.75 -6.44
N LEU A 219 -13.18 -12.51 -5.31
CA LEU A 219 -12.57 -13.56 -4.49
C LEU A 219 -13.58 -14.65 -4.05
N LYS A 220 -14.81 -14.27 -3.70
CA LYS A 220 -15.86 -15.22 -3.27
C LYS A 220 -16.36 -16.11 -4.41
N PHE A 221 -16.34 -15.63 -5.64
CA PHE A 221 -16.81 -16.38 -6.81
C PHE A 221 -15.77 -17.35 -7.37
N LEU A 222 -14.49 -17.21 -6.99
CA LEU A 222 -13.44 -18.12 -7.44
C LEU A 222 -13.48 -19.42 -6.64
N SER A 223 -13.49 -20.55 -7.35
CA SER A 223 -13.16 -21.84 -6.75
C SER A 223 -11.67 -21.88 -6.48
N LEU A 224 -11.26 -22.05 -5.22
CA LEU A 224 -9.85 -22.13 -4.84
C LEU A 224 -9.59 -23.49 -4.20
N PRO A 225 -8.43 -24.12 -4.50
CA PRO A 225 -8.09 -25.42 -3.94
C PRO A 225 -7.92 -25.33 -2.43
N ASP A 226 -8.43 -26.34 -1.72
CA ASP A 226 -8.39 -26.39 -0.26
C ASP A 226 -7.03 -26.93 0.21
N THR A 227 -6.08 -26.03 0.38
CA THR A 227 -4.69 -26.34 0.74
C THR A 227 -4.16 -25.30 1.71
N TRP A 228 -3.17 -25.65 2.52
CA TRP A 228 -2.54 -24.70 3.45
C TRP A 228 -1.95 -23.45 2.74
N MET A 229 -1.59 -23.56 1.45
CA MET A 229 -1.14 -22.44 0.61
C MET A 229 -2.22 -21.36 0.41
N LYS A 230 -3.50 -21.75 0.46
CA LYS A 230 -4.65 -20.84 0.40
C LYS A 230 -4.61 -19.82 1.53
N GLU A 231 -4.10 -20.18 2.70
CA GLU A 231 -4.02 -19.26 3.84
C GLU A 231 -3.00 -18.13 3.59
N PHE A 232 -1.86 -18.44 2.95
CA PHE A 232 -0.90 -17.42 2.50
C PHE A 232 -1.50 -16.52 1.43
N PHE A 233 -2.23 -17.12 0.47
CA PHE A 233 -2.93 -16.38 -0.57
C PHE A 233 -3.98 -15.42 0.00
N LEU A 234 -4.82 -15.89 0.92
CA LEU A 234 -5.83 -15.05 1.56
C LEU A 234 -5.20 -13.92 2.37
N ALA A 235 -4.14 -14.18 3.14
CA ALA A 235 -3.42 -13.14 3.89
C ALA A 235 -2.87 -12.04 2.96
N HIS A 236 -2.26 -12.45 1.84
CA HIS A 236 -1.70 -11.53 0.86
C HIS A 236 -2.79 -10.72 0.15
N ILE A 237 -3.86 -11.38 -0.35
CA ILE A 237 -4.98 -10.68 -1.00
C ILE A 237 -5.68 -9.72 -0.04
N TYR A 238 -5.91 -10.09 1.22
CA TYR A 238 -6.52 -9.18 2.16
C TYR A 238 -5.65 -7.94 2.41
N THR A 239 -4.33 -8.08 2.35
CA THR A 239 -3.40 -6.93 2.41
C THR A 239 -3.57 -6.02 1.18
N GLU A 240 -3.61 -6.59 -0.03
CA GLU A 240 -3.82 -5.84 -1.28
C GLU A 240 -5.22 -5.20 -1.38
N LEU A 241 -6.24 -5.88 -0.87
CA LEU A 241 -7.61 -5.39 -0.78
C LEU A 241 -7.83 -4.38 0.36
N GLN A 242 -6.80 -4.07 1.15
CA GLN A 242 -6.87 -3.16 2.31
C GLN A 242 -7.83 -3.64 3.42
N LEU A 243 -8.04 -4.95 3.52
CA LEU A 243 -8.79 -5.64 4.59
C LEU A 243 -7.81 -6.10 5.68
N ILE A 244 -7.28 -5.13 6.43
CA ILE A 244 -6.02 -5.33 7.14
C ILE A 244 -6.20 -6.12 8.43
N GLU A 245 -7.33 -5.98 9.12
CA GLU A 245 -7.65 -6.77 10.31
C GLU A 245 -7.71 -8.26 9.95
N GLU A 246 -8.41 -8.61 8.86
CA GLU A 246 -8.47 -9.99 8.39
C GLU A 246 -7.10 -10.50 7.89
N ALA A 247 -6.31 -9.64 7.24
CA ALA A 247 -4.96 -9.98 6.80
C ALA A 247 -4.03 -10.30 7.98
N LEU A 248 -4.01 -9.43 9.00
CA LEU A 248 -3.21 -9.61 10.21
C LEU A 248 -3.63 -10.87 10.98
N GLN A 249 -4.93 -11.15 11.08
CA GLN A 249 -5.41 -12.39 11.69
C GLN A 249 -4.89 -13.62 10.95
N LYS A 250 -4.92 -13.61 9.61
CA LYS A 250 -4.38 -14.73 8.81
C LYS A 250 -2.88 -14.89 9.00
N TYR A 251 -2.12 -13.80 9.02
CA TYR A 251 -0.68 -13.88 9.30
C TYR A 251 -0.38 -14.34 10.73
N GLN A 252 -1.15 -13.91 11.72
CA GLN A 252 -1.00 -14.36 13.10
C GLN A 252 -1.25 -15.87 13.21
N ASN A 253 -2.30 -16.38 12.55
CA ASN A 253 -2.56 -17.82 12.50
C ASN A 253 -1.38 -18.59 11.88
N LEU A 254 -0.74 -18.06 10.82
CA LEU A 254 0.45 -18.66 10.22
C LEU A 254 1.65 -18.66 11.18
N ILE A 255 1.81 -17.60 11.96
CA ILE A 255 2.84 -17.53 13.01
C ILE A 255 2.59 -18.59 14.09
N ASP A 256 1.35 -18.69 14.59
CA ASP A 256 0.96 -19.61 15.66
C ASP A 256 1.12 -21.07 15.24
N VAL A 257 0.87 -21.35 13.96
CA VAL A 257 1.09 -22.67 13.34
C VAL A 257 2.56 -23.08 13.38
N GLY A 258 3.51 -22.15 13.30
CA GLY A 258 4.95 -22.45 13.33
C GLY A 258 5.82 -21.65 12.36
N PHE A 259 5.24 -20.76 11.55
CA PHE A 259 6.01 -19.91 10.62
C PHE A 259 6.52 -18.60 11.26
N SER A 260 6.69 -18.58 12.58
CA SER A 260 7.13 -17.39 13.34
C SER A 260 8.50 -16.86 12.92
N LYS A 261 9.38 -17.72 12.41
CA LYS A 261 10.72 -17.37 11.90
C LYS A 261 10.74 -16.97 10.42
N SER A 262 9.59 -16.90 9.76
CA SER A 262 9.51 -16.59 8.33
C SER A 262 9.70 -15.09 8.11
N SER A 263 10.87 -14.71 7.59
CA SER A 263 11.19 -13.33 7.18
C SER A 263 10.14 -12.77 6.20
N TYR A 264 9.58 -13.63 5.34
CA TYR A 264 8.49 -13.24 4.44
C TYR A 264 7.24 -12.80 5.23
N ILE A 265 6.71 -13.65 6.12
CA ILE A 265 5.50 -13.32 6.89
C ILE A 265 5.73 -12.08 7.77
N VAL A 266 6.85 -12.02 8.48
CA VAL A 266 7.21 -10.86 9.32
C VAL A 266 7.22 -9.58 8.48
N SER A 267 7.80 -9.62 7.27
CA SER A 267 7.80 -8.47 6.37
C SER A 267 6.41 -8.09 5.87
N GLN A 268 5.53 -9.06 5.60
CA GLN A 268 4.16 -8.78 5.15
C GLN A 268 3.28 -8.21 6.28
N ILE A 269 3.49 -8.66 7.52
CA ILE A 269 2.85 -8.05 8.70
C ILE A 269 3.27 -6.59 8.85
N ALA A 270 4.55 -6.28 8.65
CA ALA A 270 5.04 -4.90 8.69
C ALA A 270 4.40 -4.03 7.59
N VAL A 271 4.23 -4.57 6.37
CA VAL A 271 3.50 -3.93 5.28
C VAL A 271 2.01 -3.73 5.62
N ALA A 272 1.37 -4.69 6.29
CA ALA A 272 0.00 -4.55 6.77
C ALA A 272 -0.12 -3.40 7.79
N TYR A 273 0.77 -3.31 8.79
CA TYR A 273 0.77 -2.19 9.73
C TYR A 273 1.08 -0.85 9.05
N HIS A 274 1.96 -0.83 8.03
CA HIS A 274 2.16 0.35 7.20
C HIS A 274 0.87 0.81 6.52
N ASN A 275 0.05 -0.12 6.01
CA ASN A 275 -1.25 0.20 5.40
C ASN A 275 -2.29 0.71 6.42
N ILE A 276 -2.23 0.26 7.69
CA ILE A 276 -3.03 0.83 8.80
C ILE A 276 -2.51 2.23 9.17
N ARG A 277 -1.24 2.54 8.86
CA ARG A 277 -0.47 3.69 9.34
C ARG A 277 -0.17 3.63 10.84
N ASP A 278 -0.08 2.42 11.40
CA ASP A 278 0.48 2.20 12.74
C ASP A 278 2.02 2.21 12.60
N ILE A 279 2.58 3.42 12.66
CA ILE A 279 4.00 3.67 12.37
C ILE A 279 4.90 2.96 13.38
N ASP A 280 4.57 3.04 14.66
CA ASP A 280 5.43 2.54 15.73
C ASP A 280 5.55 1.01 15.69
N LYS A 281 4.42 0.30 15.53
CA LYS A 281 4.46 -1.17 15.35
C LYS A 281 5.20 -1.56 14.07
N ALA A 282 4.91 -0.90 12.94
CA ALA A 282 5.58 -1.23 11.70
C ALA A 282 7.10 -1.02 11.77
N LEU A 283 7.57 0.09 12.37
CA LEU A 283 9.00 0.37 12.55
C LEU A 283 9.68 -0.67 13.46
N SER A 284 9.04 -1.05 14.57
CA SER A 284 9.60 -2.07 15.47
C SER A 284 9.79 -3.42 14.78
N ILE A 285 8.82 -3.86 13.97
CA ILE A 285 8.88 -5.11 13.22
C ILE A 285 9.96 -5.05 12.13
N PHE A 286 10.05 -3.94 11.38
CA PHE A 286 11.10 -3.79 10.36
C PHE A 286 12.50 -3.75 10.98
N ASN A 287 12.67 -3.11 12.13
CA ASN A 287 13.94 -3.12 12.85
C ASN A 287 14.33 -4.53 13.31
N GLU A 288 13.38 -5.33 13.78
CA GLU A 288 13.63 -6.73 14.13
C GLU A 288 13.96 -7.58 12.89
N LEU A 289 13.20 -7.40 11.80
CA LEU A 289 13.46 -8.08 10.52
C LEU A 289 14.88 -7.84 10.02
N ARG A 290 15.39 -6.60 10.13
CA ARG A 290 16.76 -6.26 9.71
C ARG A 290 17.85 -6.84 10.62
N LYS A 291 17.55 -7.12 11.89
CA LYS A 291 18.51 -7.82 12.77
C LYS A 291 18.62 -9.29 12.39
N GLN A 292 17.50 -9.90 11.98
CA GLN A 292 17.44 -11.30 11.58
C GLN A 292 18.02 -11.52 10.17
N ASP A 293 17.73 -10.61 9.24
CA ASP A 293 18.20 -10.66 7.86
C ASP A 293 18.76 -9.30 7.41
N PRO A 294 20.04 -9.01 7.71
CA PRO A 294 20.65 -7.70 7.43
C PRO A 294 20.79 -7.38 5.93
N TYR A 295 20.79 -8.39 5.05
CA TYR A 295 21.01 -8.24 3.62
C TYR A 295 19.70 -8.21 2.80
N ARG A 296 18.54 -8.27 3.46
CA ARG A 296 17.24 -8.21 2.81
C ARG A 296 16.98 -6.82 2.22
N ILE A 297 16.59 -6.78 0.95
CA ILE A 297 16.21 -5.55 0.26
C ILE A 297 14.69 -5.46 0.05
N GLU A 298 13.98 -6.59 0.00
CA GLU A 298 12.53 -6.61 -0.19
C GLU A 298 11.79 -5.86 0.92
N ASN A 299 10.82 -5.04 0.53
CA ASN A 299 9.99 -4.19 1.39
C ASN A 299 10.77 -3.08 2.14
N MET A 300 12.07 -2.87 1.87
CA MET A 300 12.83 -1.79 2.52
C MET A 300 12.41 -0.40 2.05
N ASP A 301 11.79 -0.29 0.88
CA ASP A 301 11.08 0.90 0.42
C ASP A 301 9.92 1.28 1.35
N THR A 302 9.13 0.31 1.80
CA THR A 302 8.03 0.55 2.74
C THR A 302 8.54 0.96 4.12
N PHE A 303 9.64 0.34 4.57
CA PHE A 303 10.33 0.75 5.79
C PHE A 303 10.87 2.18 5.67
N SER A 304 11.48 2.53 4.54
CA SER A 304 11.95 3.88 4.26
C SER A 304 10.83 4.91 4.26
N ASN A 305 9.65 4.58 3.70
CA ASN A 305 8.47 5.45 3.75
C ASN A 305 8.03 5.71 5.21
N LEU A 306 8.07 4.71 6.08
CA LEU A 306 7.74 4.87 7.50
C LEU A 306 8.75 5.77 8.22
N LEU A 307 10.05 5.56 7.98
CA LEU A 307 11.11 6.41 8.55
C LEU A 307 11.00 7.86 8.08
N TYR A 308 10.63 8.07 6.81
CA TYR A 308 10.35 9.38 6.24
C TYR A 308 9.18 10.06 6.94
N VAL A 309 8.03 9.38 7.08
CA VAL A 309 6.84 9.92 7.76
C VAL A 309 7.14 10.25 9.23
N ARG A 310 7.93 9.43 9.92
CA ARG A 310 8.36 9.67 11.30
C ARG A 310 9.47 10.74 11.42
N SER A 311 10.00 11.23 10.31
CA SER A 311 11.12 12.19 10.22
C SER A 311 12.43 11.69 10.87
N MET A 312 12.68 10.37 10.85
CA MET A 312 13.88 9.73 11.41
C MET A 312 15.08 9.83 10.46
N LYS A 313 15.70 11.02 10.42
CA LYS A 313 16.81 11.35 9.50
C LYS A 313 18.04 10.45 9.62
N SER A 314 18.44 10.10 10.84
CA SER A 314 19.63 9.27 11.11
C SER A 314 19.43 7.83 10.63
N GLU A 315 18.31 7.20 10.99
CA GLU A 315 17.99 5.82 10.62
C GLU A 315 17.79 5.67 9.11
N LEU A 316 17.10 6.62 8.47
CA LEU A 316 16.94 6.62 7.02
C LEU A 316 18.29 6.78 6.29
N SER A 317 19.19 7.62 6.82
CA SER A 317 20.56 7.75 6.28
C SER A 317 21.33 6.44 6.39
N TYR A 318 21.27 5.79 7.55
CA TYR A 318 21.93 4.50 7.77
C TYR A 318 21.38 3.42 6.84
N LEU A 319 20.05 3.35 6.68
CA LEU A 319 19.39 2.42 5.76
C LEU A 319 19.84 2.67 4.31
N ALA A 320 19.84 3.93 3.85
CA ALA A 320 20.21 4.27 2.48
C ALA A 320 21.67 3.91 2.14
N HIS A 321 22.62 4.16 3.06
CA HIS A 321 24.01 3.78 2.85
C HIS A 321 24.21 2.26 2.83
N ASN A 322 23.59 1.54 3.77
CA ASN A 322 23.68 0.09 3.85
C ASN A 322 23.12 -0.57 2.56
N LEU A 323 21.91 -0.21 2.12
CA LEU A 323 21.34 -0.79 0.90
C LEU A 323 22.14 -0.45 -0.37
N CYS A 324 22.76 0.73 -0.42
CA CYS A 324 23.64 1.12 -1.52
C CYS A 324 24.91 0.25 -1.59
N GLU A 325 25.43 -0.19 -0.43
CA GLU A 325 26.57 -1.12 -0.35
C GLU A 325 26.18 -2.55 -0.73
N ILE A 326 24.97 -3.00 -0.39
CA ILE A 326 24.47 -4.34 -0.73
C ILE A 326 24.17 -4.45 -2.23
N ASP A 327 23.26 -3.63 -2.73
CA ASP A 327 22.91 -3.58 -4.16
C ASP A 327 22.34 -2.21 -4.54
N LYS A 328 23.17 -1.44 -5.23
CA LYS A 328 22.87 -0.09 -5.71
C LYS A 328 21.80 -0.06 -6.80
N TYR A 329 21.68 -1.09 -7.64
CA TYR A 329 20.84 -1.09 -8.83
C TYR A 329 19.57 -1.92 -8.66
N ARG A 330 19.01 -1.87 -7.45
CA ARG A 330 17.72 -2.44 -7.11
C ARG A 330 16.64 -1.35 -6.99
N VAL A 331 15.40 -1.67 -7.36
CA VAL A 331 14.28 -0.71 -7.41
C VAL A 331 14.01 -0.14 -6.02
N GLU A 332 13.90 -1.03 -5.03
CA GLU A 332 13.68 -0.72 -3.63
C GLU A 332 14.82 0.16 -3.10
N THR A 333 16.09 -0.19 -3.36
CA THR A 333 17.26 0.62 -2.97
C THR A 333 17.19 2.03 -3.56
N CYS A 334 16.85 2.16 -4.84
CA CYS A 334 16.71 3.47 -5.48
C CYS A 334 15.61 4.31 -4.81
N CYS A 335 14.48 3.70 -4.43
CA CYS A 335 13.41 4.37 -3.70
C CYS A 335 13.85 4.82 -2.30
N VAL A 336 14.58 3.97 -1.56
CA VAL A 336 15.11 4.34 -0.24
C VAL A 336 16.07 5.53 -0.34
N ILE A 337 16.98 5.52 -1.30
CA ILE A 337 17.91 6.64 -1.52
C ILE A 337 17.15 7.91 -1.95
N GLY A 338 16.10 7.77 -2.76
CA GLY A 338 15.20 8.87 -3.13
C GLY A 338 14.58 9.53 -1.90
N ASN A 339 13.97 8.73 -1.01
CA ASN A 339 13.40 9.19 0.26
C ASN A 339 14.44 9.87 1.16
N TYR A 340 15.67 9.33 1.21
CA TYR A 340 16.76 9.94 1.97
C TYR A 340 17.08 11.37 1.47
N TYR A 341 17.20 11.57 0.16
CA TYR A 341 17.45 12.90 -0.41
C TYR A 341 16.25 13.83 -0.25
N SER A 342 15.03 13.30 -0.35
CA SER A 342 13.79 14.05 -0.10
C SER A 342 13.77 14.61 1.33
N LEU A 343 14.10 13.79 2.33
CA LEU A 343 14.13 14.22 3.74
C LEU A 343 15.26 15.24 4.04
N ARG A 344 16.26 15.32 3.15
CA ARG A 344 17.33 16.33 3.13
C ARG A 344 16.95 17.58 2.31
N SER A 345 15.72 17.67 1.83
CA SER A 345 15.20 18.73 0.95
C SER A 345 15.97 18.88 -0.37
N GLN A 346 16.61 17.80 -0.85
CA GLN A 346 17.29 17.75 -2.14
C GLN A 346 16.38 17.08 -3.18
N HIS A 347 15.25 17.73 -3.48
CA HIS A 347 14.15 17.18 -4.29
C HIS A 347 14.57 16.78 -5.71
N GLU A 348 15.47 17.53 -6.35
CA GLU A 348 15.98 17.19 -7.68
C GLU A 348 16.72 15.84 -7.69
N LYS A 349 17.55 15.58 -6.67
CA LYS A 349 18.24 14.30 -6.53
C LYS A 349 17.27 13.17 -6.18
N ALA A 350 16.29 13.44 -5.32
CA ALA A 350 15.26 12.47 -4.99
C ALA A 350 14.50 12.01 -6.24
N ALA A 351 14.01 12.96 -7.04
CA ALA A 351 13.34 12.68 -8.32
C ALA A 351 14.24 11.89 -9.30
N LEU A 352 15.53 12.21 -9.38
CA LEU A 352 16.48 11.45 -10.20
C LEU A 352 16.60 9.98 -9.77
N TYR A 353 16.62 9.70 -8.46
CA TYR A 353 16.68 8.33 -7.96
C TYR A 353 15.37 7.57 -8.16
N PHE A 354 14.21 8.22 -8.02
CA PHE A 354 12.94 7.61 -8.40
C PHE A 354 12.86 7.34 -9.91
N GLN A 355 13.39 8.24 -10.75
CA GLN A 355 13.50 7.98 -12.18
C GLN A 355 14.40 6.77 -12.48
N ARG A 356 15.49 6.58 -11.73
CA ARG A 356 16.32 5.37 -11.85
C ARG A 356 15.56 4.11 -11.42
N ALA A 357 14.78 4.17 -10.34
CA ALA A 357 13.91 3.07 -9.92
C ALA A 357 12.92 2.70 -11.05
N LEU A 358 12.34 3.69 -11.71
CA LEU A 358 11.40 3.51 -12.82
C LEU A 358 12.06 3.02 -14.11
N LYS A 359 13.34 3.30 -14.33
CA LYS A 359 14.11 2.67 -15.42
C LYS A 359 14.31 1.17 -15.18
N LEU A 360 14.48 0.76 -13.92
CA LEU A 360 14.63 -0.65 -13.54
C LEU A 360 13.29 -1.39 -13.57
N ASN A 361 12.22 -0.74 -13.10
CA ASN A 361 10.86 -1.28 -13.18
C ASN A 361 9.84 -0.15 -13.46
N PRO A 362 9.41 0.04 -14.72
CA PRO A 362 8.44 1.07 -15.09
C PRO A 362 7.05 0.89 -14.43
N ARG A 363 6.73 -0.32 -13.96
CA ARG A 363 5.45 -0.64 -13.30
C ARG A 363 5.53 -0.53 -11.77
N TYR A 364 6.60 0.05 -11.24
CA TYR A 364 6.74 0.21 -9.79
C TYR A 364 5.96 1.43 -9.29
N LEU A 365 4.76 1.17 -8.77
CA LEU A 365 3.79 2.17 -8.32
C LEU A 365 4.35 3.17 -7.30
N GLY A 366 5.11 2.69 -6.31
CA GLY A 366 5.67 3.54 -5.25
C GLY A 366 6.60 4.63 -5.78
N ALA A 367 7.42 4.31 -6.79
CA ALA A 367 8.33 5.30 -7.37
C ALA A 367 7.61 6.39 -8.15
N TRP A 368 6.53 6.07 -8.88
CA TRP A 368 5.73 7.08 -9.57
C TRP A 368 5.06 8.06 -8.60
N THR A 369 4.48 7.55 -7.51
CA THR A 369 3.80 8.39 -6.52
C THR A 369 4.78 9.27 -5.76
N LEU A 370 5.90 8.71 -5.29
CA LEU A 370 6.94 9.47 -4.60
C LEU A 370 7.58 10.53 -5.51
N MET A 371 7.86 10.20 -6.77
CA MET A 371 8.36 11.18 -7.74
C MET A 371 7.35 12.31 -7.98
N GLY A 372 6.04 12.02 -7.99
CA GLY A 372 4.99 13.05 -8.05
C GLY A 372 5.03 14.00 -6.85
N HIS A 373 5.27 13.48 -5.64
CA HIS A 373 5.42 14.32 -4.45
C HIS A 373 6.67 15.21 -4.55
N GLU A 374 7.80 14.69 -5.03
CA GLU A 374 9.01 15.52 -5.21
C GLU A 374 8.80 16.65 -6.24
N TYR A 375 8.08 16.39 -7.33
CA TYR A 375 7.75 17.43 -8.29
C TYR A 375 6.82 18.50 -7.73
N MET A 376 5.93 18.14 -6.80
CA MET A 376 5.10 19.10 -6.08
C MET A 376 5.93 20.02 -5.17
N GLU A 377 6.90 19.45 -4.43
CA GLU A 377 7.83 20.23 -3.61
C GLU A 377 8.71 21.17 -4.46
N MET A 378 9.13 20.71 -5.64
CA MET A 378 9.82 21.54 -6.63
C MET A 378 8.90 22.56 -7.35
N LYS A 379 7.61 22.60 -7.02
CA LYS A 379 6.57 23.43 -7.67
C LYS A 379 6.42 23.17 -9.18
N ASN A 380 6.93 22.04 -9.67
CA ASN A 380 6.76 21.60 -11.04
C ASN A 380 5.47 20.78 -11.17
N THR A 381 4.34 21.48 -11.14
CA THR A 381 3.00 20.86 -11.19
C THR A 381 2.76 20.06 -12.47
N SER A 382 3.37 20.46 -13.59
CA SER A 382 3.22 19.75 -14.87
C SER A 382 3.81 18.33 -14.83
N ALA A 383 5.03 18.19 -14.30
CA ALA A 383 5.69 16.90 -14.14
C ALA A 383 5.01 16.05 -13.06
N ALA A 384 4.53 16.67 -11.98
CA ALA A 384 3.75 15.98 -10.94
C ALA A 384 2.48 15.33 -11.52
N ILE A 385 1.70 16.07 -12.32
CA ILE A 385 0.49 15.53 -12.97
C ILE A 385 0.83 14.31 -13.83
N GLN A 386 1.90 14.37 -14.62
CA GLN A 386 2.31 13.25 -15.46
C GLN A 386 2.70 12.03 -14.60
N ALA A 387 3.48 12.23 -13.54
CA ALA A 387 3.92 11.16 -12.65
C ALA A 387 2.73 10.46 -11.96
N TYR A 388 1.77 11.23 -11.41
CA TYR A 388 0.59 10.65 -10.79
C TYR A 388 -0.35 9.98 -11.79
N ARG A 389 -0.47 10.49 -13.02
CA ARG A 389 -1.26 9.83 -14.07
C ARG A 389 -0.68 8.46 -14.41
N HIS A 390 0.64 8.35 -14.56
CA HIS A 390 1.29 7.05 -14.75
C HIS A 390 1.11 6.13 -13.54
N ALA A 391 1.16 6.65 -12.30
CA ALA A 391 0.83 5.86 -11.12
C ALA A 391 -0.59 5.26 -11.18
N ILE A 392 -1.58 6.05 -11.63
CA ILE A 392 -2.97 5.58 -11.81
C ILE A 392 -3.07 4.56 -12.94
N GLU A 393 -2.34 4.73 -14.04
CA GLU A 393 -2.28 3.76 -15.14
C GLU A 393 -1.73 2.41 -14.67
N VAL A 394 -0.69 2.43 -13.82
CA VAL A 394 -0.11 1.24 -13.21
C VAL A 394 -1.08 0.58 -12.23
N ASN A 395 -1.63 1.35 -11.28
CA ASN A 395 -2.62 0.86 -10.34
C ASN A 395 -3.69 1.92 -10.06
N LYS A 396 -4.88 1.71 -10.63
CA LYS A 396 -6.04 2.60 -10.46
C LYS A 396 -6.60 2.63 -9.03
N ARG A 397 -6.17 1.71 -8.15
CA ARG A 397 -6.65 1.59 -6.76
C ARG A 397 -5.76 2.32 -5.76
N ASP A 398 -4.62 2.85 -6.19
CA ASP A 398 -3.77 3.64 -5.29
C ASP A 398 -4.37 5.02 -5.05
N TYR A 399 -5.01 5.19 -3.90
CA TYR A 399 -5.60 6.46 -3.50
C TYR A 399 -4.57 7.59 -3.43
N ARG A 400 -3.29 7.29 -3.19
CA ARG A 400 -2.25 8.31 -3.01
C ARG A 400 -2.03 9.10 -4.30
N ALA A 401 -2.05 8.43 -5.44
CA ALA A 401 -1.94 9.09 -6.74
C ALA A 401 -3.17 9.96 -7.06
N TRP A 402 -4.38 9.46 -6.75
CA TRP A 402 -5.62 10.23 -6.91
C TRP A 402 -5.63 11.47 -6.01
N TYR A 403 -5.21 11.31 -4.75
CA TYR A 403 -5.11 12.41 -3.80
C TYR A 403 -4.04 13.43 -4.22
N GLY A 404 -2.85 12.96 -4.64
CA GLY A 404 -1.78 13.81 -5.15
C GLY A 404 -2.20 14.63 -6.38
N LEU A 405 -2.99 14.06 -7.30
CA LEU A 405 -3.60 14.83 -8.38
C LEU A 405 -4.57 15.89 -7.87
N GLY A 406 -5.44 15.54 -6.90
CA GLY A 406 -6.35 16.50 -6.27
C GLY A 406 -5.61 17.69 -5.69
N GLN A 407 -4.55 17.45 -4.91
CA GLN A 407 -3.67 18.49 -4.36
C GLN A 407 -3.01 19.32 -5.46
N THR A 408 -2.54 18.68 -6.54
CA THR A 408 -1.90 19.38 -7.66
C THR A 408 -2.88 20.35 -8.34
N TYR A 409 -4.11 19.91 -8.62
CA TYR A 409 -5.15 20.76 -9.22
C TYR A 409 -5.68 21.82 -8.26
N GLU A 410 -5.61 21.56 -6.95
CA GLU A 410 -5.92 22.55 -5.92
C GLU A 410 -4.91 23.72 -5.95
N ILE A 411 -3.61 23.44 -6.06
CA ILE A 411 -2.57 24.47 -6.23
C ILE A 411 -2.77 25.25 -7.53
N LEU A 412 -3.18 24.58 -8.61
CA LEU A 412 -3.54 25.20 -9.88
C LEU A 412 -4.86 26.01 -9.82
N LYS A 413 -5.54 26.05 -8.67
CA LYS A 413 -6.82 26.75 -8.45
C LYS A 413 -7.92 26.29 -9.42
N MET A 414 -7.95 25.00 -9.72
CA MET A 414 -8.96 24.37 -10.58
C MET A 414 -9.90 23.48 -9.74
N PRO A 415 -10.89 24.05 -9.04
CA PRO A 415 -11.66 23.34 -8.03
C PRO A 415 -12.53 22.20 -8.57
N PHE A 416 -13.01 22.28 -9.83
CA PHE A 416 -13.78 21.21 -10.45
C PHE A 416 -12.96 19.93 -10.65
N TYR A 417 -11.71 20.06 -11.13
CA TYR A 417 -10.80 18.94 -11.27
C TYR A 417 -10.38 18.41 -9.89
N CYS A 418 -10.06 19.30 -8.94
CA CYS A 418 -9.81 18.93 -7.55
C CYS A 418 -10.90 17.99 -7.00
N LEU A 419 -12.16 18.44 -7.09
CA LEU A 419 -13.31 17.72 -6.58
C LEU A 419 -13.44 16.33 -7.22
N TYR A 420 -13.24 16.22 -8.53
CA TYR A 420 -13.27 14.94 -9.24
C TYR A 420 -12.23 13.96 -8.68
N TYR A 421 -10.96 14.41 -8.56
CA TYR A 421 -9.86 13.54 -8.12
C TYR A 421 -9.97 13.17 -6.63
N TYR A 422 -10.33 14.11 -5.75
CA TYR A 422 -10.58 13.81 -4.34
C TYR A 422 -11.78 12.90 -4.14
N ARG A 423 -12.86 13.05 -4.93
CA ARG A 423 -14.01 12.14 -4.85
C ARG A 423 -13.59 10.71 -5.20
N ARG A 424 -12.71 10.54 -6.19
CA ARG A 424 -12.18 9.22 -6.56
C ARG A 424 -11.26 8.66 -5.47
N ALA A 425 -10.40 9.48 -4.86
CA ALA A 425 -9.59 9.07 -3.72
C ALA A 425 -10.46 8.62 -2.54
N HIS A 426 -11.51 9.39 -2.21
CA HIS A 426 -12.46 9.06 -1.14
C HIS A 426 -13.25 7.78 -1.41
N GLN A 427 -13.62 7.50 -2.67
CA GLN A 427 -14.25 6.22 -3.02
C GLN A 427 -13.35 5.01 -2.71
N LEU A 428 -12.02 5.18 -2.80
CA LEU A 428 -11.05 4.12 -2.49
C LEU A 428 -10.82 3.99 -0.97
N ARG A 429 -10.87 5.09 -0.22
CA ARG A 429 -10.72 5.13 1.25
C ARG A 429 -11.83 6.01 1.87
N PRO A 430 -13.04 5.46 2.08
CA PRO A 430 -14.17 6.23 2.60
C PRO A 430 -14.03 6.62 4.07
N ASN A 431 -13.14 5.94 4.81
CA ASN A 431 -12.89 6.13 6.24
C ASN A 431 -11.60 6.92 6.51
N ASP A 432 -11.02 7.62 5.51
CA ASP A 432 -9.88 8.53 5.74
C ASP A 432 -10.40 9.97 5.92
N SER A 433 -10.25 10.52 7.13
CA SER A 433 -10.72 11.86 7.49
C SER A 433 -10.02 12.96 6.68
N ARG A 434 -8.75 12.79 6.30
CA ARG A 434 -8.01 13.80 5.50
C ARG A 434 -8.59 13.96 4.10
N MET A 435 -9.10 12.88 3.51
CA MET A 435 -9.79 12.96 2.22
C MET A 435 -11.12 13.71 2.32
N LEU A 436 -11.85 13.51 3.42
CA LEU A 436 -13.12 14.20 3.68
C LEU A 436 -12.90 15.69 3.95
N VAL A 437 -11.85 16.06 4.70
CA VAL A 437 -11.45 17.46 4.90
C VAL A 437 -11.10 18.11 3.56
N ALA A 438 -10.25 17.48 2.75
CA ALA A 438 -9.87 18.00 1.43
C ALA A 438 -11.07 18.14 0.48
N LEU A 439 -12.05 17.21 0.54
CA LEU A 439 -13.31 17.34 -0.17
C LEU A 439 -14.12 18.55 0.33
N GLY A 440 -14.22 18.75 1.64
CA GLY A 440 -14.88 19.90 2.25
C GLY A 440 -14.28 21.22 1.78
N GLU A 441 -12.95 21.32 1.76
CA GLU A 441 -12.24 22.51 1.28
C GLU A 441 -12.49 22.79 -0.20
N CYS A 442 -12.54 21.75 -1.05
CA CYS A 442 -12.89 21.94 -2.46
C CYS A 442 -14.37 22.31 -2.65
N TYR A 443 -15.30 21.88 -1.79
CA TYR A 443 -16.69 22.36 -1.81
C TYR A 443 -16.83 23.81 -1.34
N GLU A 444 -16.06 24.26 -0.34
CA GLU A 444 -16.00 25.67 0.06
C GLU A 444 -15.57 26.56 -1.10
N LYS A 445 -14.50 26.16 -1.81
CA LYS A 445 -14.01 26.89 -2.99
C LYS A 445 -15.03 26.96 -4.13
N LEU A 446 -15.97 26.02 -4.19
CA LEU A 446 -17.08 25.99 -5.14
C LEU A 446 -18.34 26.70 -4.61
N ASN A 447 -18.28 27.33 -3.43
CA ASN A 447 -19.42 27.92 -2.71
C ASN A 447 -20.56 26.93 -2.42
N GLN A 448 -20.28 25.62 -2.38
CA GLN A 448 -21.24 24.57 -2.03
C GLN A 448 -21.20 24.28 -0.53
N LEU A 449 -21.54 25.28 0.27
CA LEU A 449 -21.31 25.29 1.72
C LEU A 449 -22.09 24.18 2.47
N VAL A 450 -23.27 23.78 1.97
CA VAL A 450 -24.06 22.69 2.57
C VAL A 450 -23.36 21.33 2.45
N GLU A 451 -22.73 21.05 1.31
CA GLU A 451 -21.98 19.80 1.11
C GLU A 451 -20.65 19.82 1.86
N ALA A 452 -19.99 20.98 1.95
CA ALA A 452 -18.80 21.15 2.77
C ALA A 452 -19.08 20.81 4.25
N LYS A 453 -20.19 21.32 4.82
CA LYS A 453 -20.61 20.97 6.19
C LYS A 453 -20.74 19.46 6.41
N LYS A 454 -21.42 18.76 5.49
CA LYS A 454 -21.59 17.31 5.57
C LYS A 454 -20.24 16.59 5.52
N CYS A 455 -19.31 17.05 4.68
CA CYS A 455 -17.97 16.48 4.58
C CYS A 455 -17.17 16.63 5.88
N TYR A 456 -17.14 17.83 6.47
CA TYR A 456 -16.43 18.04 7.74
C TYR A 456 -17.07 17.32 8.92
N TRP A 457 -18.41 17.30 8.99
CA TRP A 457 -19.10 16.56 10.04
C TRP A 457 -18.81 15.06 9.94
N ARG A 458 -18.77 14.52 8.72
CA ARG A 458 -18.36 13.12 8.49
C ARG A 458 -16.88 12.90 8.81
N ALA A 459 -16.00 13.83 8.46
CA ALA A 459 -14.57 13.74 8.79
C ALA A 459 -14.35 13.63 10.29
N TYR A 460 -15.07 14.46 11.06
CA TYR A 460 -15.10 14.38 12.52
C TYR A 460 -15.64 13.03 13.01
N ALA A 461 -16.78 12.56 12.49
CA ALA A 461 -17.41 11.30 12.91
C ALA A 461 -16.55 10.04 12.65
N VAL A 462 -15.72 10.06 11.61
CA VAL A 462 -14.81 8.96 11.25
C VAL A 462 -13.57 8.91 12.16
N GLY A 463 -13.24 10.02 12.82
CA GLY A 463 -12.01 10.17 13.59
C GLY A 463 -11.05 11.10 12.87
N ASP A 464 -11.05 12.36 13.29
CA ASP A 464 -10.17 13.39 12.75
C ASP A 464 -8.81 13.37 13.46
N VAL A 465 -7.79 12.84 12.77
CA VAL A 465 -6.44 12.68 13.30
C VAL A 465 -5.75 14.03 13.49
N GLU A 466 -5.98 14.98 12.58
CA GLU A 466 -5.34 16.31 12.60
C GLU A 466 -6.16 17.35 13.37
N LYS A 467 -7.37 16.98 13.81
CA LYS A 467 -8.35 17.83 14.52
C LYS A 467 -8.72 19.10 13.74
N MET A 468 -8.61 19.07 12.41
CA MET A 468 -8.87 20.19 11.51
C MET A 468 -10.36 20.33 11.13
N ALA A 469 -11.10 19.22 11.08
CA ALA A 469 -12.47 19.16 10.60
C ALA A 469 -13.44 19.99 11.44
N LEU A 470 -13.35 19.93 12.78
CA LEU A 470 -14.22 20.72 13.66
C LEU A 470 -13.95 22.22 13.52
N VAL A 471 -12.69 22.62 13.38
CA VAL A 471 -12.35 24.03 13.19
C VAL A 471 -12.84 24.54 11.84
N LYS A 472 -12.65 23.76 10.77
CA LYS A 472 -13.17 24.09 9.44
C LYS A 472 -14.69 24.18 9.44
N LEU A 473 -15.37 23.25 10.10
CA LEU A 473 -16.83 23.29 10.29
C LEU A 473 -17.27 24.55 11.05
N ALA A 474 -16.57 24.93 12.13
CA ALA A 474 -16.88 26.12 12.90
C ALA A 474 -16.70 27.41 12.08
N LYS A 475 -15.59 27.52 11.34
CA LYS A 475 -15.33 28.63 10.40
C LYS A 475 -16.41 28.73 9.32
N LEU A 476 -16.91 27.61 8.84
CA LEU A 476 -17.99 27.56 7.86
C LEU A 476 -19.34 28.02 8.43
N HIS A 477 -19.66 27.67 9.68
CA HIS A 477 -20.83 28.19 10.39
C HIS A 477 -20.71 29.70 10.67
N GLU A 478 -19.51 30.19 11.00
CA GLU A 478 -19.22 31.63 11.15
C GLU A 478 -19.49 32.39 9.84
N GLN A 479 -19.04 31.85 8.69
CA GLN A 479 -19.32 32.42 7.36
C GLN A 479 -20.83 32.48 7.04
N LEU A 480 -21.61 31.52 7.55
CA LEU A 480 -23.06 31.46 7.38
C LEU A 480 -23.84 32.21 8.46
N THR A 481 -23.15 32.92 9.38
CA THR A 481 -23.74 33.68 10.50
C THR A 481 -24.52 32.85 11.51
N GLU A 482 -24.32 31.53 11.53
CA GLU A 482 -24.96 30.60 12.47
C GLU A 482 -24.15 30.52 13.77
N SER A 483 -24.27 31.57 14.60
CA SER A 483 -23.41 31.79 15.77
C SER A 483 -23.44 30.67 16.81
N GLU A 484 -24.62 30.11 17.10
CA GLU A 484 -24.81 29.05 18.10
C GLU A 484 -24.08 27.74 17.71
N GLN A 485 -24.16 27.37 16.43
CA GLN A 485 -23.60 26.13 15.91
C GLN A 485 -22.07 26.22 15.79
N ALA A 486 -21.55 27.39 15.39
CA ALA A 486 -20.12 27.67 15.40
C ALA A 486 -19.55 27.55 16.83
N ALA A 487 -20.22 28.12 17.83
CA ALA A 487 -19.81 28.01 19.23
C ALA A 487 -19.79 26.55 19.71
N GLN A 488 -20.81 25.76 19.39
CA GLN A 488 -20.83 24.32 19.73
C GLN A 488 -19.67 23.55 19.10
N CYS A 489 -19.31 23.84 17.85
CA CYS A 489 -18.18 23.20 17.17
C CYS A 489 -16.85 23.54 17.87
N TYR A 490 -16.64 24.82 18.23
CA TYR A 490 -15.44 25.23 18.97
C TYR A 490 -15.38 24.65 20.38
N ILE A 491 -16.52 24.55 21.09
CA ILE A 491 -16.57 23.90 22.41
C ILE A 491 -16.15 22.43 22.29
N LYS A 492 -16.71 21.69 21.32
CA LYS A 492 -16.32 20.29 21.06
C LYS A 492 -14.84 20.16 20.70
N TYR A 493 -14.34 21.03 19.83
CA TYR A 493 -12.92 21.05 19.46
C TYR A 493 -12.00 21.22 20.68
N ILE A 494 -12.34 22.16 21.57
CA ILE A 494 -11.61 22.35 22.82
C ILE A 494 -11.73 21.09 23.69
N GLN A 495 -12.93 20.55 23.90
CA GLN A 495 -13.11 19.30 24.66
C GLN A 495 -12.24 18.15 24.11
N ASP A 496 -12.13 18.00 22.79
CA ASP A 496 -11.31 16.99 22.13
C ASP A 496 -9.80 17.24 22.24
N ILE A 497 -9.35 18.49 22.33
CA ILE A 497 -7.94 18.79 22.61
C ILE A 497 -7.60 18.40 24.03
N TYR A 498 -8.39 18.85 25.01
CA TYR A 498 -8.09 18.66 26.42
C TYR A 498 -8.34 17.22 26.90
N SER A 499 -9.22 16.46 26.25
CA SER A 499 -9.43 15.03 26.57
C SER A 499 -8.25 14.15 26.18
N CYS A 500 -7.51 14.51 25.12
CA CYS A 500 -6.36 13.74 24.67
C CYS A 500 -5.13 13.86 25.58
N GLY A 501 -5.09 14.84 26.50
CA GLY A 501 -3.96 15.05 27.42
C GLY A 501 -2.63 15.46 26.74
N GLU A 502 -2.55 15.45 25.41
CA GLU A 502 -1.41 15.92 24.66
C GLU A 502 -1.44 17.44 24.57
N ILE A 503 -0.43 18.08 25.17
CA ILE A 503 -0.19 19.52 25.08
C ILE A 503 0.44 19.80 23.71
N VAL A 504 -0.37 19.67 22.65
CA VAL A 504 0.00 20.19 21.33
C VAL A 504 -0.57 21.60 21.27
N GLU A 505 0.30 22.60 21.12
CA GLU A 505 -0.11 23.95 20.77
C GLU A 505 -0.79 23.90 19.40
N HIS A 506 -2.10 23.69 19.38
CA HIS A 506 -2.86 23.79 18.15
C HIS A 506 -2.99 25.26 17.82
N LEU A 507 -2.43 25.68 16.68
CA LEU A 507 -2.46 27.06 16.20
C LEU A 507 -3.88 27.66 16.23
N GLU A 508 -4.89 26.81 16.03
CA GLU A 508 -6.30 27.18 15.97
C GLU A 508 -7.01 27.20 17.34
N GLU A 509 -6.39 26.75 18.43
CA GLU A 509 -6.92 26.87 19.80
C GLU A 509 -7.13 28.35 20.16
N SER A 510 -6.18 29.20 19.76
CA SER A 510 -6.28 30.66 19.89
C SER A 510 -7.54 31.21 19.20
N THR A 511 -7.85 30.71 18.00
CA THR A 511 -9.01 31.15 17.21
C THR A 511 -10.32 30.67 17.82
N ALA A 512 -10.35 29.47 18.39
CA ALA A 512 -11.51 28.90 19.07
C ALA A 512 -11.86 29.68 20.34
N PHE A 513 -10.88 29.95 21.22
CA PHE A 513 -11.13 30.74 22.42
C PHE A 513 -11.53 32.17 22.11
N ARG A 514 -10.94 32.78 21.08
CA ARG A 514 -11.30 34.13 20.63
C ARG A 514 -12.78 34.20 20.23
N TYR A 515 -13.23 33.25 19.41
CA TYR A 515 -14.62 33.19 18.97
C TYR A 515 -15.57 32.95 20.15
N LEU A 516 -15.25 32.00 21.03
CA LEU A 516 -16.06 31.72 22.22
C LEU A 516 -16.13 32.88 23.20
N ALA A 517 -15.03 33.58 23.46
CA ALA A 517 -15.02 34.76 24.32
C ALA A 517 -15.96 35.85 23.79
N GLN A 518 -15.94 36.10 22.47
CA GLN A 518 -16.84 37.05 21.82
C GLN A 518 -18.30 36.57 21.84
N TYR A 519 -18.54 35.27 21.65
CA TYR A 519 -19.87 34.68 21.70
C TYR A 519 -20.49 34.78 23.10
N TYR A 520 -19.77 34.35 24.14
CA TYR A 520 -20.24 34.46 25.53
C TYR A 520 -20.45 35.90 25.97
N PHE A 521 -19.59 36.82 25.53
CA PHE A 521 -19.77 38.25 25.76
C PHE A 521 -21.08 38.75 25.14
N LYS A 522 -21.39 38.36 23.89
CA LYS A 522 -22.67 38.69 23.23
C LYS A 522 -23.87 38.07 23.96
N CYS A 523 -23.73 36.86 24.50
CA CYS A 523 -24.77 36.18 25.28
C CYS A 523 -24.90 36.70 26.74
N LYS A 524 -24.09 37.69 27.15
CA LYS A 524 -24.00 38.22 28.53
C LYS A 524 -23.58 37.19 29.60
N LEU A 525 -22.85 36.16 29.17
CA LEU A 525 -22.23 35.15 30.04
C LEU A 525 -20.81 35.63 30.42
N TRP A 526 -20.74 36.60 31.32
CA TRP A 526 -19.50 37.32 31.67
C TRP A 526 -18.41 36.43 32.27
N ASP A 527 -18.78 35.42 33.05
CA ASP A 527 -17.81 34.53 33.71
C ASP A 527 -17.10 33.64 32.70
N GLU A 528 -17.85 32.98 31.81
CA GLU A 528 -17.27 32.16 30.73
C GLU A 528 -16.52 32.98 29.69
N ALA A 529 -17.01 34.19 29.37
CA ALA A 529 -16.27 35.12 28.53
C ALA A 529 -14.92 35.50 29.14
N SER A 530 -14.88 35.70 30.47
CA SER A 530 -13.64 36.01 31.20
C SER A 530 -12.67 34.83 31.20
N THR A 531 -13.12 33.60 31.43
CA THR A 531 -12.24 32.41 31.39
C THR A 531 -11.65 32.19 29.99
N CYS A 532 -12.47 32.32 28.93
CA CYS A 532 -12.00 32.23 27.55
C CYS A 532 -11.03 33.37 27.21
N ALA A 533 -11.33 34.60 27.63
CA ALA A 533 -10.48 35.76 27.37
C ALA A 533 -9.14 35.68 28.13
N GLN A 534 -9.11 35.14 29.35
CA GLN A 534 -7.87 34.83 30.07
C GLN A 534 -7.01 33.81 29.31
N LYS A 535 -7.62 32.78 28.74
CA LYS A 535 -6.91 31.82 27.89
C LYS A 535 -6.42 32.44 26.59
N CYS A 536 -7.20 33.33 25.96
CA CYS A 536 -6.73 34.12 24.81
C CYS A 536 -5.48 34.94 25.16
N CYS A 537 -5.39 35.46 26.39
CA CYS A 537 -4.21 36.22 26.83
C CYS A 537 -2.93 35.40 26.87
N ALA A 538 -3.02 34.06 26.93
CA ALA A 538 -1.85 33.17 26.88
C ALA A 538 -1.26 33.06 25.46
N PHE A 539 -2.04 33.31 24.41
CA PHE A 539 -1.60 33.25 23.02
C PHE A 539 -1.18 34.63 22.51
N ASN A 540 -0.06 34.72 21.80
CA ASN A 540 0.47 36.01 21.34
C ASN A 540 -0.50 36.74 20.38
N ASP A 541 -1.14 36.01 19.47
CA ASP A 541 -1.96 36.59 18.40
C ASP A 541 -3.29 37.15 18.93
N THR A 542 -3.88 36.54 19.95
CA THR A 542 -5.20 36.92 20.50
C THR A 542 -5.11 37.65 21.84
N ARG A 543 -3.89 37.98 22.31
CA ARG A 543 -3.65 38.57 23.62
C ARG A 543 -4.29 39.93 23.83
N GLU A 544 -4.12 40.84 22.88
CA GLU A 544 -4.63 42.21 23.02
C GLU A 544 -6.16 42.26 22.98
N GLU A 545 -6.78 41.39 22.17
CA GLU A 545 -8.23 41.20 22.14
C GLU A 545 -8.75 40.59 23.45
N GLY A 546 -8.06 39.59 24.00
CA GLY A 546 -8.39 39.02 25.31
C GLY A 546 -8.35 40.07 26.42
N LYS A 547 -7.29 40.88 26.49
CA LYS A 547 -7.19 41.99 27.45
C LYS A 547 -8.25 43.07 27.22
N ALA A 548 -8.60 43.36 25.97
CA ALA A 548 -9.67 44.31 25.67
C ALA A 548 -11.03 43.81 26.15
N LEU A 549 -11.36 42.54 25.89
CA LEU A 549 -12.59 41.90 26.39
C LEU A 549 -12.63 41.86 27.92
N LEU A 550 -11.53 41.50 28.60
CA LEU A 550 -11.47 41.51 30.06
C LEU A 550 -11.73 42.91 30.64
N ARG A 551 -11.17 43.96 30.03
CA ARG A 551 -11.43 45.36 30.43
C ARG A 551 -12.90 45.75 30.24
N GLN A 552 -13.51 45.34 29.13
CA GLN A 552 -14.94 45.59 28.87
C GLN A 552 -15.84 44.86 29.87
N ILE A 553 -15.56 43.59 30.16
CA ILE A 553 -16.29 42.80 31.15
C ILE A 553 -16.20 43.45 32.54
N LEU A 554 -15.01 43.90 32.95
CA LEU A 554 -14.81 44.61 34.22
C LEU A 554 -15.58 45.93 34.28
N GLN A 555 -15.61 46.70 33.19
CA GLN A 555 -16.36 47.95 33.11
C GLN A 555 -17.88 47.71 33.24
N LEU A 556 -18.41 46.66 32.59
CA LEU A 556 -19.84 46.33 32.63
C LEU A 556 -20.27 45.79 34.01
N ARG A 557 -19.40 45.01 34.68
CA ARG A 557 -19.59 44.62 36.08
C ARG A 557 -19.64 45.84 37.01
N ASN A 558 -18.78 46.83 36.80
CA ASN A 558 -18.78 48.07 37.59
C ASN A 558 -20.03 48.94 37.33
N GLN A 559 -20.66 48.82 36.16
CA GLN A 559 -21.91 49.52 35.82
C GLN A 559 -23.15 48.85 36.42
N GLY A 560 -23.02 47.69 37.07
CA GLY A 560 -24.12 46.99 37.74
C GLY A 560 -24.98 46.13 36.82
N GLU A 561 -24.54 45.81 35.60
CA GLU A 561 -25.24 44.85 34.75
C GLU A 561 -25.15 43.42 35.35
N THR A 562 -26.30 42.74 35.47
CA THR A 562 -26.37 41.37 35.98
C THR A 562 -26.09 40.35 34.88
N PRO A 563 -25.37 39.24 35.18
CA PRO A 563 -25.24 38.10 34.26
C PRO A 563 -26.58 37.46 33.94
N THR A 564 -26.75 36.99 32.71
CA THR A 564 -27.87 36.11 32.35
C THR A 564 -27.57 34.68 32.82
N THR A 565 -28.44 34.10 33.63
CA THR A 565 -28.32 32.70 34.10
C THR A 565 -29.06 31.68 33.23
N GLU A 566 -29.75 32.12 32.17
CA GLU A 566 -30.77 31.30 31.46
C GLU A 566 -30.28 30.53 30.23
N VAL A 567 -28.98 30.49 29.91
CA VAL A 567 -28.52 29.69 28.76
C VAL A 567 -28.35 28.22 29.18
N PRO A 568 -28.92 27.25 28.45
CA PRO A 568 -28.90 25.85 28.85
C PRO A 568 -27.47 25.29 28.97
N ALA A 569 -27.34 24.22 29.75
CA ALA A 569 -26.06 23.63 30.15
C ALA A 569 -25.09 23.12 29.05
N PRO A 570 -25.46 22.80 27.79
CA PRO A 570 -24.47 22.25 26.86
C PRO A 570 -23.42 23.27 26.38
N PHE A 571 -23.56 24.54 26.76
CA PHE A 571 -22.64 25.61 26.36
C PHE A 571 -21.46 25.82 27.30
N PHE A 572 -21.40 25.15 28.47
CA PHE A 572 -20.31 25.38 29.42
C PHE A 572 -19.04 24.58 29.07
N LEU A 573 -17.90 25.24 29.17
CA LEU A 573 -16.60 24.58 29.10
C LEU A 573 -16.41 23.68 30.34
N PRO A 574 -15.79 22.49 30.21
CA PRO A 574 -15.59 21.61 31.36
C PRO A 574 -14.81 22.30 32.48
N ALA A 575 -15.26 22.11 33.73
CA ALA A 575 -14.67 22.76 34.91
C ALA A 575 -13.18 22.48 35.10
N SER A 576 -12.66 21.37 34.56
CA SER A 576 -11.22 21.04 34.57
C SER A 576 -10.35 22.12 33.89
N LEU A 577 -10.93 22.94 32.99
CA LEU A 577 -10.25 24.06 32.34
C LEU A 577 -10.01 25.25 33.27
N SER A 578 -10.72 25.33 34.40
CA SER A 578 -10.54 26.38 35.41
C SER A 578 -9.35 26.15 36.34
N ALA A 579 -8.78 24.94 36.34
CA ALA A 579 -7.53 24.67 37.03
C ALA A 579 -6.39 25.36 36.27
N ASN A 580 -5.72 26.31 36.92
CA ASN A 580 -4.54 27.03 36.44
C ASN A 580 -3.34 26.07 36.21
N ASN A 581 -3.43 25.16 35.24
CA ASN A 581 -2.27 24.46 34.72
C ASN A 581 -1.62 25.40 33.73
N THR A 582 -0.75 26.28 34.24
CA THR A 582 0.14 27.08 33.42
C THR A 582 1.03 26.13 32.62
N PRO A 583 0.94 26.10 31.27
CA PRO A 583 1.81 25.26 30.48
C PRO A 583 3.25 25.77 30.66
N THR A 584 4.09 24.93 31.25
CA THR A 584 5.51 25.26 31.47
C THR A 584 6.18 25.35 30.10
N ARG A 585 6.52 26.58 29.74
CA ARG A 585 7.28 27.02 28.57
C ARG A 585 8.48 26.12 28.29
N ARG A 586 8.32 25.05 27.51
CA ARG A 586 9.43 24.34 26.87
C ARG A 586 9.56 24.88 25.47
N VAL A 587 10.70 25.49 25.20
CA VAL A 587 11.10 26.07 23.92
C VAL A 587 10.88 25.05 22.81
N SER A 588 10.02 25.37 21.86
CA SER A 588 9.65 24.53 20.73
C SER A 588 10.79 24.44 19.71
N PRO A 589 11.07 23.25 19.12
CA PRO A 589 11.93 23.15 17.96
C PRO A 589 11.20 23.72 16.75
N LEU A 590 11.78 24.75 16.13
CA LEU A 590 11.31 25.42 14.92
C LEU A 590 10.89 24.41 13.84
N ASN A 591 9.63 24.46 13.42
CA ASN A 591 9.15 23.78 12.22
C ASN A 591 9.53 24.61 10.98
N LEU A 592 10.49 24.07 10.22
CA LEU A 592 10.97 24.60 8.95
C LEU A 592 10.00 24.19 7.83
N SER A 593 8.99 25.01 7.54
CA SER A 593 8.20 24.90 6.30
C SER A 593 7.67 26.27 5.87
N SER A 594 8.59 27.20 5.57
CA SER A 594 8.37 28.35 4.65
C SER A 594 9.60 29.26 4.66
N VAL A 595 10.69 28.79 4.05
CA VAL A 595 11.70 29.71 3.52
C VAL A 595 11.38 29.90 2.04
N THR A 596 10.96 31.10 1.70
CA THR A 596 10.92 31.61 0.32
C THR A 596 12.08 32.58 0.10
N PRO A 597 12.71 32.61 -1.07
CA PRO A 597 13.08 31.50 -1.96
C PRO A 597 14.49 30.95 -1.68
#